data_AF-G1WYG2-F1
#
_entry.id   AF-G1WYG2-F1
#
_cell.length_a   1.000
_cell.length_b   1.000
_cell.length_c   1.000
_cell.angle_alpha   90.00
_cell.angle_beta   90.00
_cell.angle_gamma   90.00
#
_symmetry.space_group_name_H-M   'P 1'
#
loop_
_entity.id
_entity.type
_entity.pdbx_description
1 polymer ?
#
loop_
_entity_poly.entity_id
_entity_poly.type
_entity_poly.pdbx_seq_one_letter_code
_entity_poly.pdbx_strand_id
1 'polypeptide(L)' 'MAAHAENVTFRQCAHLATPDHVTADFCLIPIGTPTASVSQHIANIQKMIAASGIKYSMHSAGTTLEGSWEEGT' A
#
# COMPACT_ATOMS: atom_id res chain seq x y z
N MET A 1 1.54 -26.42 26.54
CA MET A 1 2.89 -25.99 26.12
C MET A 1 3.30 -26.78 24.88
N ALA A 2 3.13 -26.19 23.71
CA ALA A 2 3.79 -26.62 22.48
C ALA A 2 3.71 -25.45 21.50
N ALA A 3 4.65 -24.51 21.65
CA ALA A 3 5.04 -23.64 20.55
C ALA A 3 6.09 -24.43 19.76
N HIS A 4 5.86 -24.67 18.47
CA HIS A 4 6.97 -24.87 17.57
C HIS A 4 6.67 -24.20 16.24
N ALA A 5 7.50 -23.21 15.94
CA ALA A 5 7.46 -22.35 14.78
C ALA A 5 7.67 -23.14 13.50
N GLU A 6 6.90 -22.82 12.46
CA GLU A 6 7.20 -23.23 11.10
C GLU A 6 8.03 -22.13 10.41
N ASN A 7 9.25 -22.54 10.05
CA ASN A 7 10.27 -21.77 9.37
C ASN A 7 9.88 -21.63 7.90
N VAL A 8 9.05 -20.63 7.56
CA VAL A 8 8.71 -20.35 6.15
C VAL A 8 9.95 -19.80 5.45
N THR A 9 10.58 -20.65 4.64
CA THR A 9 11.72 -20.27 3.82
C THR A 9 11.22 -19.39 2.67
N PHE A 10 11.84 -18.22 2.44
CA PHE A 10 11.43 -17.19 1.45
C PHE A 10 11.17 -17.71 0.02
N ARG A 11 11.69 -18.90 -0.34
CA ARG A 11 11.52 -19.51 -1.67
C ARG A 11 10.19 -20.24 -1.90
N GLN A 12 9.39 -20.49 -0.86
CA GLN A 12 8.11 -21.20 -1.02
C GLN A 12 6.94 -20.31 -1.48
N CYS A 13 7.06 -18.97 -1.37
CA CYS A 13 5.94 -18.06 -1.63
C CYS A 13 5.57 -17.89 -3.12
N ALA A 14 6.42 -18.34 -4.05
CA ALA A 14 6.21 -18.15 -5.49
C ALA A 14 5.07 -18.98 -6.09
N HIS A 15 4.51 -19.95 -5.34
CA HIS A 15 3.42 -20.83 -5.79
C HIS A 15 2.13 -20.67 -4.98
N LEU A 16 2.07 -19.69 -4.09
CA LEU A 16 0.86 -19.40 -3.32
C LEU A 16 -0.05 -18.50 -4.15
N ALA A 17 -1.35 -18.82 -4.16
CA ALA A 17 -2.35 -17.91 -4.73
C ALA A 17 -2.31 -16.59 -3.96
N THR A 18 -2.43 -15.48 -4.68
CA THR A 18 -2.57 -14.16 -4.07
C THR A 18 -3.91 -14.08 -3.34
N PRO A 19 -3.98 -13.42 -2.18
CA PRO A 19 -5.25 -13.27 -1.46
C PRO A 19 -6.28 -12.48 -2.29
N ASP A 20 -7.55 -12.90 -2.21
CA ASP A 20 -8.66 -12.20 -2.90
C ASP A 20 -8.83 -10.74 -2.43
N HIS A 21 -8.36 -10.41 -1.23
CA HIS A 21 -8.49 -9.09 -0.63
C HIS A 21 -7.24 -8.70 0.15
N VAL A 22 -6.82 -7.45 0.00
CA VAL A 22 -5.60 -6.90 0.55
C VAL A 22 -5.83 -5.52 1.15
N THR A 23 -4.91 -5.13 2.02
CA THR A 23 -4.77 -3.77 2.49
C THR A 23 -3.32 -3.36 2.31
N ALA A 24 -3.08 -2.28 1.58
CA ALA A 24 -1.75 -1.76 1.29
C ALA A 24 -1.62 -0.35 1.83
N ASP A 25 -0.56 -0.08 2.59
CA ASP A 25 -0.24 1.26 3.07
C ASP A 25 0.98 1.80 2.35
N PHE A 26 0.89 3.03 1.84
CA PHE A 26 2.00 3.67 1.17
C PHE A 26 2.20 5.11 1.64
N CYS A 27 3.46 5.55 1.58
CA CYS A 27 3.87 6.92 1.84
C CYS A 27 4.62 7.45 0.62
N LEU A 28 4.13 8.53 0.02
CA LEU A 28 4.77 9.15 -1.13
C LEU A 28 5.71 10.27 -0.68
N ILE A 29 7.00 10.14 -1.06
CA ILE A 29 8.04 11.12 -0.76
C ILE A 29 8.60 11.68 -2.08
N PRO A 30 8.14 12.85 -2.55
CA PRO A 30 8.72 13.51 -3.71
C PRO A 30 10.18 13.91 -3.47
N ILE A 31 11.06 13.60 -4.43
CA ILE A 31 12.49 13.96 -4.38
C ILE A 31 12.78 15.04 -5.42
N GLY A 32 13.59 16.03 -5.04
CA GLY A 32 14.02 17.10 -5.95
C GLY A 32 13.02 18.25 -6.12
N THR A 33 12.08 18.42 -5.18
CA THR A 33 11.16 19.57 -5.21
C THR A 33 11.91 20.87 -4.88
N PRO A 34 11.53 22.01 -5.50
CA PRO A 34 12.17 23.30 -5.25
C PRO A 34 11.92 23.84 -3.83
N THR A 35 10.97 23.24 -3.10
CA THR A 35 10.60 23.62 -1.73
C THR A 35 10.40 22.40 -0.86
N ALA A 36 10.49 22.57 0.46
CA ALA A 36 10.20 21.51 1.44
C ALA A 36 8.72 21.07 1.47
N SER A 37 7.79 21.93 1.03
CA SER A 37 6.38 21.56 1.00
C SER A 37 6.08 20.57 -0.13
N VAL A 38 5.43 19.46 0.22
CA VAL A 38 4.99 18.41 -0.71
C VAL A 38 3.47 18.33 -0.84
N SER A 39 2.73 19.22 -0.15
CA SER A 39 1.26 19.14 -0.02
C SER A 39 0.53 19.13 -1.36
N GLN A 40 1.00 19.87 -2.37
CA GLN A 40 0.40 19.87 -3.70
C GLN A 40 0.51 18.51 -4.40
N HIS A 41 1.62 17.79 -4.22
CA HIS A 41 1.81 16.46 -4.78
C HIS A 41 0.87 15.47 -4.10
N ILE A 42 0.78 15.52 -2.78
CA ILE A 42 -0.15 14.68 -2.00
C ILE A 42 -1.60 14.95 -2.42
N ALA A 43 -2.00 16.22 -2.58
CA ALA A 43 -3.34 16.58 -3.03
C ALA A 43 -3.68 16.07 -4.44
N ASN A 44 -2.70 16.03 -5.35
CA ASN A 44 -2.90 15.49 -6.70
C ASN A 44 -3.09 13.97 -6.68
N ILE A 45 -2.31 13.26 -5.88
CA ILE A 45 -2.44 11.81 -5.72
C ILE A 45 -3.75 11.44 -5.02
N GLN A 46 -4.15 12.21 -4.01
CA GLN A 46 -5.46 12.04 -3.37
C GLN A 46 -6.61 12.13 -4.40
N LYS A 47 -6.55 13.08 -5.33
CA LYS A 47 -7.56 13.18 -6.41
C LYS A 47 -7.52 11.97 -7.35
N MET A 48 -6.33 11.47 -7.67
CA MET A 48 -6.16 10.29 -8.50
C MET A 48 -6.75 9.03 -7.84
N ILE A 49 -6.49 8.82 -6.55
CA ILE A 49 -7.04 7.71 -5.76
C ILE A 49 -8.57 7.84 -5.65
N ALA A 50 -9.08 9.04 -5.38
CA ALA A 50 -10.53 9.26 -5.37
C ALA A 50 -11.18 8.94 -6.72
N ALA A 51 -10.50 9.21 -7.82
CA ALA A 51 -10.99 8.91 -9.17
C ALA A 51 -10.90 7.43 -9.55
N SER A 52 -10.04 6.64 -8.89
CA SER A 52 -9.93 5.19 -9.16
C SER A 52 -11.10 4.39 -8.56
N GLY A 53 -11.82 4.96 -7.59
CA GLY A 53 -12.94 4.30 -6.93
C GLY A 53 -12.52 3.22 -5.91
N ILE A 54 -11.22 3.03 -5.69
CA ILE A 54 -10.72 2.13 -4.66
C ILE A 54 -11.11 2.65 -3.27
N LYS A 55 -11.37 1.75 -2.33
CA LYS A 55 -11.59 2.15 -0.93
C LYS A 55 -10.26 2.60 -0.34
N TYR A 56 -10.23 3.77 0.27
CA TYR A 56 -9.01 4.31 0.86
C TYR A 56 -9.24 5.11 2.14
N SER A 57 -8.19 5.24 2.94
CA SER A 57 -8.14 6.08 4.13
C SER A 57 -6.81 6.82 4.20
N MET A 58 -6.86 8.15 4.34
CA MET A 58 -5.66 8.96 4.52
C MET A 58 -5.38 9.19 6.00
N HIS A 59 -4.10 9.21 6.36
CA HIS A 59 -3.65 9.55 7.70
C HIS A 59 -2.35 10.36 7.64
N SER A 60 -1.85 10.78 8.80
CA SER A 60 -0.68 11.65 8.90
C SER A 60 0.62 11.08 8.30
N ALA A 61 0.70 9.75 8.17
CA ALA A 61 1.91 9.04 7.75
C ALA A 61 1.79 8.35 6.38
N GLY A 62 0.64 8.46 5.71
CA GLY A 62 0.43 7.68 4.49
C GLY A 62 -1.02 7.63 4.04
N THR A 63 -1.28 6.68 3.15
CA THR A 63 -2.61 6.36 2.66
C THR A 63 -2.75 4.85 2.57
N THR A 64 -3.80 4.35 3.22
CA THR A 64 -4.19 2.96 3.19
C THR A 64 -5.18 2.74 2.05
N LEU A 65 -4.92 1.75 1.20
CA LEU A 65 -5.80 1.27 0.12
C LEU A 65 -6.34 -0.11 0.49
N GLU A 66 -7.58 -0.38 0.12
CA GLU A 66 -8.27 -1.66 0.37
C GLU A 66 -8.96 -2.12 -0.91
N GLY A 67 -8.74 -3.37 -1.29
CA GLY A 67 -9.27 -3.93 -2.55
C GLY A 67 -8.74 -5.34 -2.80
N SER A 68 -8.93 -5.86 -4.02
CA SER A 68 -8.34 -7.12 -4.45
C SER A 68 -6.84 -7.00 -4.71
N TRP A 69 -6.11 -8.13 -4.69
CA TRP A 69 -4.67 -8.12 -4.98
C TRP A 69 -4.35 -7.51 -6.35
N GLU A 70 -5.11 -7.86 -7.39
CA GLU A 70 -4.92 -7.38 -8.76
C GLU A 70 -5.27 -5.90 -8.95
N GLU A 71 -6.10 -5.31 -8.09
CA GLU A 71 -6.38 -3.87 -8.09
C GLU A 71 -5.22 -3.06 -7.47
N GLY A 72 -4.38 -3.71 -6.65
CA GLY A 72 -3.28 -3.08 -5.91
C GLY A 72 -1.88 -3.20 -6.53
N THR A 73 -1.75 -3.90 -7.67
CA THR A 73 -0.50 -4.09 -8.44
C THR A 73 -0.64 -3.61 -9.86
#